data_AF-A0A1I0Y2R8-F1
#
_entry.id   AF-A0A1I0Y2R8-F1
#
_cell.length_a   1.000
_cell.length_b   1.000
_cell.length_c   1.000
_cell.angle_alpha   90.00
_cell.angle_beta   90.00
_cell.angle_gamma   90.00
#
_symmetry.space_group_name_H-M   'P 1'
#
loop_
_entity.id
_entity.type
_entity.pdbx_description
1 polymer ?
#
loop_
_entity_poly.entity_id
_entity_poly.type
_entity_poly.pdbx_seq_one_letter_code
_entity_poly.pdbx_strand_id
1 'polypeptide(L)'
;MAERMKTARKIMLTVLCLLSLVSAVSVASAESISTIESNASYHAKRTFGSGLYDSTANKTFVTYSGPQMDVYVKAYNHSTNSWESAIKVYDWNDSSTYAYHDYPTMVLLPDGKLGIFINDHATAAYLIKAPNVHSLSGTWVRTLISSDKNAYPMPVISGSTVYYFYSKNDDQSFPYRSYKYIKSTDSGVTWSSPLAIIDTQKTNGQFDEVYAYGVAEKNGKIYITWSMSGGSGGHDHSSKNLYLAYLNTADGAMYNVAGTTAGNVVNTSDLAGCLITEAEPLTTSNVYNDRHPISNSAPSVAGDGTVVVGFGQQNTDGSGTKTIKLASFLNGVWSFKTVDTAASGFMDLVKSGSGAQQFDILFSSSTATVLTSKQTTDLGGNWTNLYTFNVPFSSNADTMVYANFIENRQTVRVVGGTINTSERQTDYTGKWNIFGVLQ
;
A
#
# COMPACT_ATOMS: atom_id res chain seq x y z
N MET A 1 -5.31 58.62 -47.87
CA MET A 1 -4.12 57.91 -47.37
C MET A 1 -4.27 57.48 -45.90
N ALA A 2 -4.88 58.29 -45.03
CA ALA A 2 -5.10 57.97 -43.61
C ALA A 2 -6.06 56.80 -43.32
N GLU A 3 -7.01 56.48 -44.21
CA GLU A 3 -7.94 55.35 -44.03
C GLU A 3 -7.31 53.99 -44.36
N ARG A 4 -6.41 53.90 -45.36
CA ARG A 4 -5.72 52.64 -45.71
C ARG A 4 -4.77 52.14 -44.61
N MET A 5 -4.27 53.02 -43.75
CA MET A 5 -3.42 52.64 -42.61
C MET A 5 -4.19 52.04 -41.43
N LYS A 6 -5.49 52.34 -41.27
CA LYS A 6 -6.31 51.79 -40.17
C LYS A 6 -6.69 50.32 -40.42
N THR A 7 -6.89 49.93 -41.68
CA THR A 7 -7.25 48.55 -42.06
C THR A 7 -6.05 47.60 -41.98
N ALA A 8 -4.85 48.05 -42.37
CA ALA A 8 -3.63 47.24 -42.25
C ALA A 8 -3.25 46.96 -40.78
N ARG A 9 -3.44 47.92 -39.87
CA ARG A 9 -3.19 47.73 -38.43
C ARG A 9 -4.17 46.76 -37.76
N LYS A 10 -5.43 46.72 -38.19
CA LYS A 10 -6.42 45.73 -37.68
C LYS A 10 -6.12 44.31 -38.17
N ILE A 11 -5.75 44.14 -39.45
CA ILE A 11 -5.40 42.83 -39.99
C ILE A 11 -4.11 42.29 -39.35
N MET A 12 -3.12 43.14 -39.10
CA MET A 12 -1.87 42.73 -38.44
C MET A 12 -2.07 42.35 -36.96
N LEU A 13 -3.00 42.98 -36.24
CA LEU A 13 -3.35 42.59 -34.86
C LEU A 13 -4.13 41.27 -34.81
N THR A 14 -5.02 41.02 -35.78
CA THR A 14 -5.77 39.75 -35.86
C THR A 14 -4.88 38.57 -36.27
N VAL A 15 -3.89 38.78 -37.16
CA VAL A 15 -2.93 37.74 -37.54
C VAL A 15 -1.94 37.43 -36.40
N LEU A 16 -1.56 38.41 -35.57
CA LEU A 16 -0.69 38.18 -34.41
C LEU A 16 -1.42 37.47 -33.25
N CYS A 17 -2.73 37.70 -33.08
CA CYS A 17 -3.58 36.95 -32.15
C CYS A 17 -3.94 35.53 -32.64
N LEU A 18 -3.99 35.27 -33.95
CA LEU A 18 -4.21 33.93 -34.48
C LEU A 18 -2.96 33.04 -34.45
N LEU A 19 -1.75 33.62 -34.49
CA LEU A 19 -0.49 32.85 -34.41
C LEU A 19 -0.06 32.50 -32.97
N SER A 20 -0.71 33.03 -31.94
CA SER A 20 -0.36 32.82 -30.53
C SER A 20 -1.21 31.75 -29.82
N LEU A 21 -2.08 31.06 -30.55
CA LEU A 21 -2.92 29.95 -30.06
C LEU A 21 -2.48 28.57 -30.59
N VAL A 22 -1.19 28.42 -30.90
CA VAL A 22 -0.59 27.08 -30.92
C VAL A 22 -0.36 26.70 -29.46
N SER A 23 -1.42 26.27 -28.79
CA SER A 23 -1.29 25.59 -27.50
C SER A 23 -0.34 24.42 -27.73
N ALA A 24 0.85 24.48 -27.11
CA ALA A 24 1.76 23.36 -27.12
C ALA A 24 1.00 22.16 -26.54
N VAL A 25 0.63 21.23 -27.42
CA VAL A 25 0.08 19.95 -26.98
C VAL A 25 1.25 19.27 -26.30
N SER A 26 1.27 19.31 -24.96
CA SER A 26 2.22 18.53 -24.19
C SER A 26 1.94 17.07 -24.51
N VAL A 27 2.80 16.46 -25.32
CA VAL A 27 2.79 15.02 -25.51
C VAL A 27 3.11 14.44 -24.15
N ALA A 28 2.15 13.72 -23.55
CA ALA A 28 2.40 13.02 -22.31
C ALA A 28 3.61 12.08 -22.52
N SER A 29 4.61 12.21 -21.66
CA SER A 29 5.74 11.29 -21.64
C SER A 29 5.21 9.88 -21.37
N ALA A 30 5.75 8.89 -22.10
CA ALA A 30 5.39 7.50 -21.89
C ALA A 30 5.97 7.02 -20.56
N GLU A 31 5.21 6.21 -19.82
CA GLU A 31 5.73 5.62 -18.59
C GLU A 31 6.98 4.76 -18.87
N SER A 32 7.89 4.73 -17.91
CA SER A 32 9.11 3.94 -17.95
C SER A 32 9.36 3.24 -16.61
N ILE A 33 10.02 2.09 -16.65
CA ILE A 33 10.49 1.36 -15.47
C ILE A 33 12.02 1.38 -15.41
N SER A 34 12.59 1.62 -14.24
CA SER A 34 14.04 1.55 -14.05
C SER A 34 14.43 1.14 -12.64
N THR A 35 15.59 0.51 -12.51
CA THR A 35 16.22 0.27 -11.20
C THR A 35 16.61 1.61 -10.58
N ILE A 36 16.25 1.82 -9.31
CA ILE A 36 16.57 3.04 -8.56
C ILE A 36 17.70 2.80 -7.55
N GLU A 37 17.82 1.57 -7.04
CA GLU A 37 18.88 1.09 -6.16
C GLU A 37 19.07 -0.43 -6.31
N SER A 38 20.24 -0.94 -5.94
CA SER A 38 20.58 -2.38 -6.02
C SER A 38 21.09 -2.95 -4.68
N ASN A 39 20.71 -2.31 -3.57
CA ASN A 39 21.15 -2.70 -2.23
C ASN A 39 20.01 -3.20 -1.32
N ALA A 40 18.91 -3.71 -1.87
CA ALA A 40 17.73 -4.07 -1.08
C ALA A 40 17.80 -5.48 -0.47
N SER A 41 17.15 -5.64 0.67
CA SER A 41 16.85 -6.92 1.32
C SER A 41 15.37 -7.29 1.20
N TYR A 42 15.03 -8.54 1.50
CA TYR A 42 13.68 -9.09 1.38
C TYR A 42 12.82 -8.64 2.56
N HIS A 43 11.58 -8.25 2.26
CA HIS A 43 10.57 -7.99 3.26
C HIS A 43 9.18 -8.35 2.75
N ALA A 44 8.29 -8.74 3.64
CA ALA A 44 6.89 -9.03 3.35
C ALA A 44 6.00 -7.77 3.44
N LYS A 45 6.44 -6.67 2.81
CA LYS A 45 5.70 -5.40 2.83
C LYS A 45 4.31 -5.55 2.21
N ARG A 46 3.35 -4.87 2.83
CA ARG A 46 1.94 -4.83 2.46
C ARG A 46 1.65 -3.71 1.43
N THR A 47 0.39 -3.49 1.10
CA THR A 47 -0.07 -2.63 -0.01
C THR A 47 -0.02 -1.12 0.29
N PHE A 48 0.98 -0.62 1.03
CA PHE A 48 1.10 0.81 1.36
C PHE A 48 2.49 1.15 1.95
N GLY A 49 2.78 2.45 2.11
CA GLY A 49 3.91 2.94 2.92
C GLY A 49 5.29 2.78 2.28
N SER A 50 5.38 2.48 0.98
CA SER A 50 6.66 2.44 0.25
C SER A 50 7.25 3.83 -0.03
N GLY A 51 6.41 4.86 -0.09
CA GLY A 51 6.85 6.23 -0.30
C GLY A 51 5.68 7.20 -0.52
N LEU A 52 6.01 8.48 -0.51
CA LEU A 52 5.05 9.59 -0.66
C LEU A 52 5.65 10.72 -1.48
N TYR A 53 4.80 11.43 -2.20
CA TYR A 53 5.12 12.73 -2.77
C TYR A 53 4.79 13.85 -1.79
N ASP A 54 5.75 14.74 -1.61
CA ASP A 54 5.65 15.95 -0.81
C ASP A 54 5.71 17.17 -1.74
N SER A 55 4.59 17.86 -1.87
CA SER A 55 4.47 19.05 -2.71
C SER A 55 5.26 20.25 -2.20
N THR A 56 5.55 20.32 -0.90
CA THR A 56 6.32 21.43 -0.31
C THR A 56 7.79 21.32 -0.69
N ALA A 57 8.35 20.11 -0.60
CA ALA A 57 9.71 19.84 -1.07
C ALA A 57 9.79 19.71 -2.60
N ASN A 58 8.65 19.47 -3.26
CA ASN A 58 8.57 18.99 -4.63
C ASN A 58 9.41 17.72 -4.86
N LYS A 59 9.28 16.75 -3.94
CA LYS A 59 10.06 15.51 -3.94
C LYS A 59 9.16 14.30 -3.70
N THR A 60 9.49 13.18 -4.33
CA THR A 60 9.00 11.87 -3.89
C THR A 60 10.02 11.23 -2.96
N PHE A 61 9.65 10.90 -1.74
CA PHE A 61 10.46 10.17 -0.78
C PHE A 61 10.07 8.69 -0.75
N VAL A 62 11.05 7.81 -0.66
CA VAL A 62 10.84 6.35 -0.61
C VAL A 62 11.65 5.75 0.53
N THR A 63 11.16 4.66 1.12
CA THR A 63 11.89 3.89 2.13
C THR A 63 11.91 2.40 1.80
N TYR A 64 13.02 1.75 2.11
CA TYR A 64 13.23 0.34 1.88
C TYR A 64 14.24 -0.24 2.88
N SER A 65 14.21 -1.56 3.05
CA SER A 65 15.20 -2.31 3.81
C SER A 65 16.43 -2.58 2.95
N GLY A 66 17.59 -2.12 3.41
CA GLY A 66 18.90 -2.41 2.81
C GLY A 66 19.59 -3.60 3.48
N PRO A 67 20.93 -3.71 3.37
CA PRO A 67 21.69 -4.77 4.01
C PRO A 67 21.38 -4.87 5.52
N GLN A 68 21.26 -6.09 6.03
CA GLN A 68 20.93 -6.41 7.43
C GLN A 68 19.63 -5.74 7.89
N MET A 69 18.70 -5.57 6.96
CA MET A 69 17.42 -4.87 7.19
C MET A 69 17.58 -3.42 7.65
N ASP A 70 18.76 -2.82 7.47
CA ASP A 70 19.01 -1.41 7.74
C ASP A 70 18.00 -0.53 6.99
N VAL A 71 17.65 0.61 7.58
CA VAL A 71 16.61 1.48 7.01
C VAL A 71 17.27 2.49 6.08
N TYR A 72 16.89 2.41 4.80
CA TYR A 72 17.32 3.36 3.78
C TYR A 72 16.16 4.25 3.33
N VAL A 73 16.54 5.45 2.91
CA VAL A 73 15.66 6.43 2.27
C VAL A 73 16.31 6.98 1.01
N LYS A 74 15.47 7.42 0.07
CA LYS A 74 15.92 8.09 -1.15
C LYS A 74 14.85 9.10 -1.58
N ALA A 75 15.26 10.14 -2.31
CA ALA A 75 14.34 11.13 -2.85
C ALA A 75 14.47 11.24 -4.37
N TYR A 76 13.35 11.44 -5.06
CA TYR A 76 13.31 11.92 -6.44
C TYR A 76 12.97 13.40 -6.43
N ASN A 77 13.86 14.23 -6.99
CA ASN A 77 13.64 15.66 -7.11
C ASN A 77 12.93 15.96 -8.44
N HIS A 78 11.67 16.41 -8.35
CA HIS A 78 10.84 16.68 -9.53
C HIS A 78 11.24 17.98 -10.26
N SER A 79 12.03 18.86 -9.63
CA SER A 79 12.56 20.05 -10.30
C SER A 79 13.74 19.72 -11.22
N THR A 80 14.54 18.71 -10.86
CA THR A 80 15.69 18.25 -11.66
C THR A 80 15.44 16.94 -12.39
N ASN A 81 14.27 16.32 -12.19
CA ASN A 81 13.88 15.02 -12.72
C ASN A 81 14.92 13.92 -12.43
N SER A 82 15.48 13.92 -11.23
CA SER A 82 16.58 13.02 -10.87
C SER A 82 16.44 12.43 -9.47
N TRP A 83 16.86 11.18 -9.33
CA TRP A 83 17.05 10.54 -8.04
C TRP A 83 18.28 11.10 -7.31
N GLU A 84 18.12 11.39 -6.02
CA GLU A 84 19.20 11.72 -5.09
C GLU A 84 19.90 10.43 -4.61
N SER A 85 21.07 10.57 -3.98
CA SER A 85 21.75 9.43 -3.35
C SER A 85 20.89 8.81 -2.25
N ALA A 86 20.90 7.48 -2.14
CA ALA A 86 20.28 6.82 -1.00
C ALA A 86 21.06 7.14 0.30
N ILE A 87 20.33 7.22 1.40
CA ILE A 87 20.86 7.52 2.73
C ILE A 87 20.44 6.38 3.65
N LYS A 88 21.39 5.75 4.34
CA LYS A 88 21.08 4.90 5.49
C LYS A 88 20.74 5.80 6.67
N VAL A 89 19.52 5.69 7.18
CA VAL A 89 19.02 6.52 8.29
C VAL A 89 19.03 5.80 9.62
N TYR A 90 19.15 4.47 9.61
CA TYR A 90 19.22 3.67 10.83
C TYR A 90 19.88 2.30 10.58
N ASP A 91 20.79 1.92 11.47
CA ASP A 91 21.38 0.57 11.54
C ASP A 91 20.43 -0.36 12.29
N TRP A 92 19.64 -1.15 11.56
CA TRP A 92 18.76 -2.14 12.17
C TRP A 92 19.54 -3.38 12.58
N ASN A 93 20.48 -3.80 11.73
CA ASN A 93 21.38 -4.93 11.96
C ASN A 93 20.62 -6.21 12.37
N ASP A 94 19.51 -6.51 11.71
CA ASP A 94 18.79 -7.78 11.88
C ASP A 94 18.91 -8.63 10.62
N SER A 95 19.38 -9.85 10.81
CA SER A 95 19.43 -10.89 9.80
C SER A 95 18.80 -12.19 10.30
N SER A 96 17.93 -12.09 11.31
CA SER A 96 17.15 -13.20 11.83
C SER A 96 16.25 -13.78 10.74
N THR A 97 15.86 -15.05 10.91
CA THR A 97 14.97 -15.73 9.96
C THR A 97 13.65 -14.99 9.75
N TYR A 98 13.21 -14.17 10.71
CA TYR A 98 11.95 -13.44 10.63
C TYR A 98 12.11 -11.95 10.38
N ALA A 99 13.33 -11.46 10.18
CA ALA A 99 13.64 -10.04 9.97
C ALA A 99 12.85 -9.43 8.80
N TYR A 100 12.44 -10.23 7.81
CA TYR A 100 11.59 -9.79 6.71
C TYR A 100 10.21 -9.21 7.12
N HIS A 101 9.80 -9.34 8.38
CA HIS A 101 8.63 -8.68 8.96
C HIS A 101 8.89 -7.23 9.41
N ASP A 102 10.16 -6.85 9.54
CA ASP A 102 10.66 -5.61 10.12
C ASP A 102 10.95 -4.59 9.03
N TYR A 103 10.00 -4.39 8.12
CA TYR A 103 10.16 -3.45 7.03
C TYR A 103 9.75 -2.03 7.40
N PRO A 104 10.44 -1.01 6.86
CA PRO A 104 10.08 0.37 7.08
C PRO A 104 8.84 0.75 6.26
N THR A 105 7.95 1.52 6.86
CA THR A 105 6.85 2.22 6.19
C THR A 105 6.95 3.71 6.45
N MET A 106 6.85 4.54 5.41
CA MET A 106 7.03 6.00 5.52
C MET A 106 5.70 6.73 5.40
N VAL A 107 5.52 7.76 6.24
CA VAL A 107 4.44 8.77 6.14
C VAL A 107 5.01 10.18 6.37
N LEU A 108 4.28 11.20 5.93
CA LEU A 108 4.56 12.60 6.27
C LEU A 108 3.76 12.94 7.52
N LEU A 109 4.46 13.21 8.63
CA LEU A 109 3.83 13.51 9.90
C LEU A 109 3.20 14.92 9.88
N PRO A 110 2.22 15.21 10.75
CA PRO A 110 1.54 16.51 10.78
C PRO A 110 2.46 17.71 11.05
N ASP A 111 3.64 17.50 11.64
CA ASP A 111 4.66 18.52 11.84
C ASP A 111 5.57 18.75 10.61
N GLY A 112 5.24 18.13 9.48
CA GLY A 112 5.98 18.23 8.21
C GLY A 112 7.25 17.38 8.16
N LYS A 113 7.55 16.58 9.19
CA LYS A 113 8.71 15.67 9.16
C LYS A 113 8.32 14.31 8.59
N LEU A 114 9.26 13.64 7.93
CA LEU A 114 9.08 12.25 7.53
C LEU A 114 9.19 11.36 8.77
N GLY A 115 8.24 10.43 8.92
CA GLY A 115 8.24 9.40 9.94
C GLY A 115 8.32 8.03 9.30
N ILE A 116 9.25 7.20 9.76
CA ILE A 116 9.38 5.80 9.35
C ILE A 116 8.98 4.90 10.52
N PHE A 117 8.01 4.04 10.28
CA PHE A 117 7.54 3.05 11.23
C PHE A 117 8.12 1.68 10.89
N ILE A 118 8.68 1.02 11.90
CA ILE A 118 9.32 -0.29 11.79
C ILE A 118 9.04 -1.10 13.06
N ASN A 119 8.90 -2.41 12.91
CA ASN A 119 8.76 -3.33 14.05
C ASN A 119 10.07 -4.07 14.31
N ASP A 120 10.22 -4.55 15.53
CA ASP A 120 11.04 -5.69 15.91
C ASP A 120 10.06 -6.84 16.12
N HIS A 121 10.06 -7.81 15.21
CA HIS A 121 8.97 -8.75 15.01
C HIS A 121 8.52 -9.43 16.32
N ALA A 122 7.26 -9.19 16.68
CA ALA A 122 6.62 -9.72 17.89
C ALA A 122 7.25 -9.26 19.22
N THR A 123 8.05 -8.19 19.17
CA THR A 123 8.71 -7.57 20.33
C THR A 123 8.23 -6.13 20.53
N ALA A 124 8.47 -5.25 19.56
CA ALA A 124 8.31 -3.81 19.72
C ALA A 124 8.04 -3.09 18.39
N ALA A 125 7.59 -1.84 18.49
CA ALA A 125 7.46 -0.92 17.37
C ALA A 125 8.25 0.36 17.63
N TYR A 126 8.80 0.95 16.57
CA TYR A 126 9.62 2.15 16.61
C TYR A 126 9.19 3.17 15.57
N LEU A 127 9.38 4.45 15.91
CA LEU A 127 9.34 5.57 14.98
C LEU A 127 10.77 6.09 14.79
N ILE A 128 11.25 6.08 13.55
CA ILE A 128 12.48 6.73 13.12
C ILE A 128 12.08 8.03 12.42
N LYS A 129 12.36 9.17 13.04
CA LYS A 129 11.85 10.48 12.60
C LYS A 129 12.96 11.33 12.00
N ALA A 130 12.67 11.96 10.87
CA ALA A 130 13.55 12.94 10.24
C ALA A 130 13.79 14.12 11.19
N PRO A 131 15.01 14.70 11.22
CA PRO A 131 15.30 15.85 12.08
C PRO A 131 14.66 17.14 11.57
N ASN A 132 14.59 17.30 10.24
CA ASN A 132 14.10 18.49 9.55
C ASN A 132 12.79 18.20 8.82
N VAL A 133 11.95 19.23 8.68
CA VAL A 133 10.72 19.15 7.90
C VAL A 133 11.04 18.97 6.42
N HIS A 134 10.24 18.18 5.71
CA HIS A 134 10.27 18.04 4.25
C HIS A 134 11.68 17.70 3.68
N SER A 135 12.51 16.97 4.45
CA SER A 135 13.92 16.74 4.13
C SER A 135 14.45 15.42 4.68
N LEU A 136 15.43 14.85 3.96
CA LEU A 136 16.19 13.68 4.42
C LEU A 136 17.44 14.06 5.22
N SER A 137 17.85 15.34 5.19
CA SER A 137 19.14 15.78 5.74
C SER A 137 19.17 15.81 7.26
N GLY A 138 20.30 15.39 7.84
CA GLY A 138 20.60 15.42 9.26
C GLY A 138 20.53 14.04 9.92
N THR A 139 20.65 14.01 11.25
CA THR A 139 20.60 12.78 12.03
C THR A 139 19.18 12.41 12.41
N TRP A 140 18.74 11.22 11.99
CA TRP A 140 17.42 10.70 12.32
C TRP A 140 17.41 10.13 13.74
N VAL A 141 16.26 10.19 14.41
CA VAL A 141 16.11 9.72 15.79
C VAL A 141 15.10 8.59 15.84
N ARG A 142 15.49 7.46 16.44
CA ARG A 142 14.62 6.33 16.73
C ARG A 142 14.03 6.45 18.14
N THR A 143 12.72 6.26 18.25
CA THR A 143 12.00 6.22 19.53
C THR A 143 11.17 4.93 19.59
N LEU A 144 11.17 4.26 20.74
CA LEU A 144 10.25 3.15 21.04
C LEU A 144 8.84 3.72 21.19
N ILE A 145 7.87 3.21 20.42
CA ILE A 145 6.47 3.68 20.47
C ILE A 145 5.52 2.64 21.06
N SER A 146 5.89 1.36 21.05
CA SER A 146 5.12 0.26 21.66
C SER A 146 6.00 -0.95 21.91
N SER A 147 5.67 -1.73 22.95
CA SER A 147 6.21 -3.06 23.23
C SER A 147 5.12 -4.15 23.23
N ASP A 148 3.97 -3.87 22.62
CA ASP A 148 2.80 -4.76 22.57
C ASP A 148 2.90 -5.85 21.49
N LYS A 149 4.10 -6.45 21.33
CA LYS A 149 4.38 -7.59 20.42
C LYS A 149 3.90 -7.34 18.98
N ASN A 150 4.37 -6.25 18.40
CA ASN A 150 3.88 -5.70 17.13
C ASN A 150 4.45 -6.44 15.90
N ALA A 151 3.64 -6.55 14.85
CA ALA A 151 4.06 -7.00 13.51
C ALA A 151 3.29 -6.22 12.42
N TYR A 152 3.88 -6.12 11.22
CA TYR A 152 3.30 -5.43 10.05
C TYR A 152 2.94 -3.97 10.32
N PRO A 153 3.91 -3.04 10.26
CA PRO A 153 3.67 -1.64 10.62
C PRO A 153 2.73 -0.96 9.62
N MET A 154 1.55 -0.47 10.03
CA MET A 154 0.60 0.22 9.14
C MET A 154 0.24 1.63 9.66
N PRO A 155 1.14 2.64 9.54
CA PRO A 155 0.83 4.02 9.89
C PRO A 155 -0.18 4.67 8.93
N VAL A 156 -1.07 5.50 9.47
CA VAL A 156 -2.07 6.28 8.74
C VAL A 156 -2.18 7.66 9.37
N ILE A 157 -2.24 8.70 8.55
CA ILE A 157 -2.50 10.08 8.99
C ILE A 157 -3.98 10.40 8.76
N SER A 158 -4.68 10.86 9.80
CA SER A 158 -6.05 11.38 9.68
C SER A 158 -6.13 12.72 10.41
N GLY A 159 -6.32 13.80 9.64
CA GLY A 159 -6.18 15.17 10.16
C GLY A 159 -4.79 15.40 10.77
N SER A 160 -4.75 15.82 12.03
CA SER A 160 -3.50 16.02 12.78
C SER A 160 -3.08 14.82 13.64
N THR A 161 -3.76 13.68 13.50
CA THR A 161 -3.51 12.49 14.32
C THR A 161 -2.79 11.42 13.51
N VAL A 162 -1.76 10.84 14.11
CA VAL A 162 -1.06 9.67 13.60
C VAL A 162 -1.69 8.44 14.22
N TYR A 163 -2.20 7.52 13.40
CA TYR A 163 -2.63 6.20 13.82
C TYR A 163 -1.57 5.19 13.39
N TYR A 164 -1.17 4.32 14.29
CA TYR A 164 -0.25 3.22 14.01
C TYR A 164 -0.95 1.90 14.25
N PHE A 165 -1.36 1.25 13.17
CA PHE A 165 -2.01 -0.06 13.22
C PHE A 165 -0.97 -1.19 13.10
N TYR A 166 -1.24 -2.31 13.76
CA TYR A 166 -0.37 -3.48 13.75
C TYR A 166 -1.14 -4.75 14.10
N SER A 167 -0.61 -5.89 13.65
CA SER A 167 -1.02 -7.21 14.13
C SER A 167 -0.29 -7.52 15.44
N LYS A 168 -1.03 -7.96 16.47
CA LYS A 168 -0.45 -8.40 17.73
C LYS A 168 -0.28 -9.91 17.72
N ASN A 169 0.91 -10.37 18.09
CA ASN A 169 1.12 -11.78 18.36
C ASN A 169 0.62 -12.12 19.78
N ASP A 170 -0.67 -12.46 19.89
CA ASP A 170 -1.33 -12.68 21.18
C ASP A 170 -0.89 -13.97 21.87
N ASP A 171 -0.77 -15.05 21.10
CA ASP A 171 -0.33 -16.36 21.57
C ASP A 171 0.54 -17.03 20.50
N GLN A 172 1.76 -17.44 20.84
CA GLN A 172 2.64 -18.13 19.91
C GLN A 172 2.37 -19.64 19.82
N SER A 173 1.63 -20.19 20.78
CA SER A 173 1.26 -21.61 20.85
C SER A 173 -0.05 -21.93 20.15
N PHE A 174 -0.81 -20.92 19.73
CA PHE A 174 -2.11 -21.03 19.11
C PHE A 174 -2.25 -19.97 18.03
N PRO A 175 -2.83 -20.24 16.84
CA PRO A 175 -3.01 -19.24 15.79
C PRO A 175 -4.06 -18.19 16.22
N TYR A 176 -3.63 -17.21 17.02
CA TYR A 176 -4.47 -16.14 17.53
C TYR A 176 -3.72 -14.81 17.48
N ARG A 177 -4.28 -13.86 16.71
CA ARG A 177 -3.76 -12.51 16.54
C ARG A 177 -4.89 -11.51 16.44
N SER A 178 -4.94 -10.59 17.39
CA SER A 178 -5.77 -9.39 17.33
C SER A 178 -5.13 -8.33 16.44
N TYR A 179 -5.96 -7.43 15.92
CA TYR A 179 -5.49 -6.24 15.21
C TYR A 179 -5.76 -5.00 16.05
N LYS A 180 -4.72 -4.17 16.19
CA LYS A 180 -4.69 -3.08 17.17
C LYS A 180 -4.17 -1.80 16.57
N TYR A 181 -4.36 -0.71 17.30
CA TYR A 181 -3.64 0.53 17.05
C TYR A 181 -3.23 1.25 18.34
N ILE A 182 -2.22 2.11 18.19
CA ILE A 182 -1.94 3.24 19.08
C ILE A 182 -2.06 4.53 18.25
N LYS A 183 -2.31 5.66 18.91
CA LYS A 183 -2.36 6.95 18.21
C LYS A 183 -1.54 8.03 18.92
N SER A 184 -1.11 9.01 18.13
CA SER A 184 -0.42 10.20 18.60
C SER A 184 -1.10 11.45 18.04
N THR A 185 -1.36 12.42 18.91
CA THR A 185 -1.94 13.74 18.56
C THR A 185 -0.89 14.85 18.55
N ASP A 186 0.38 14.50 18.75
CA ASP A 186 1.52 15.42 18.84
C ASP A 186 2.65 15.01 17.90
N SER A 187 2.29 14.45 16.74
CA SER A 187 3.22 14.05 15.67
C SER A 187 4.27 13.02 16.09
N GLY A 188 3.87 12.05 16.91
CA GLY A 188 4.67 10.91 17.32
C GLY A 188 5.56 11.14 18.54
N VAL A 189 5.31 12.20 19.33
CA VAL A 189 6.04 12.47 20.59
C VAL A 189 5.50 11.58 21.72
N THR A 190 4.19 11.53 21.89
CA THR A 190 3.52 10.62 22.83
C THR A 190 2.50 9.74 22.13
N TRP A 191 2.22 8.58 22.74
CA TRP A 191 1.38 7.53 22.17
C TRP A 191 0.35 7.07 23.19
N SER A 192 -0.87 6.81 22.73
CA SER A 192 -1.92 6.20 23.54
C SER A 192 -1.56 4.77 23.94
N SER A 193 -2.29 4.22 24.92
CA SER A 193 -2.29 2.77 25.13
C SER A 193 -2.84 2.03 23.89
N PRO A 194 -2.41 0.78 23.65
CA PRO A 194 -2.98 -0.09 22.63
C PRO A 194 -4.48 -0.28 22.75
N LEU A 195 -5.18 -0.20 21.62
CA LEU A 195 -6.60 -0.50 21.51
C LEU A 195 -6.81 -1.59 20.46
N ALA A 196 -7.56 -2.64 20.81
CA ALA A 196 -7.99 -3.66 19.86
C ALA A 196 -9.19 -3.16 19.05
N ILE A 197 -9.15 -3.40 17.75
CA ILE A 197 -10.20 -3.00 16.80
C ILE A 197 -10.77 -4.17 16.01
N ILE A 198 -10.04 -5.28 15.91
CA ILE A 198 -10.54 -6.54 15.38
C ILE A 198 -10.00 -7.65 16.28
N ASP A 199 -10.90 -8.40 16.90
CA ASP A 199 -10.57 -9.48 17.80
C ASP A 199 -11.72 -10.50 17.85
N THR A 200 -11.51 -11.66 17.20
CA THR A 200 -12.48 -12.75 17.12
C THR A 200 -12.36 -13.74 18.27
N GLN A 201 -11.45 -13.51 19.22
CA GLN A 201 -11.05 -14.45 20.26
C GLN A 201 -10.57 -15.80 19.67
N LYS A 202 -10.19 -16.72 20.55
CA LYS A 202 -9.85 -18.09 20.15
C LYS A 202 -11.13 -18.91 19.91
N THR A 203 -11.16 -19.62 18.80
CA THR A 203 -12.24 -20.52 18.43
C THR A 203 -11.69 -21.91 18.12
N ASN A 204 -12.56 -22.93 18.15
CA ASN A 204 -12.14 -24.30 17.82
C ASN A 204 -11.71 -24.47 16.36
N GLY A 205 -12.13 -23.56 15.47
CA GLY A 205 -11.79 -23.58 14.05
C GLY A 205 -10.38 -23.06 13.75
N GLN A 206 -9.73 -22.39 14.72
CA GLN A 206 -8.35 -21.90 14.64
C GLN A 206 -8.09 -20.88 13.52
N PHE A 207 -9.13 -20.30 12.91
CA PHE A 207 -9.01 -19.17 12.00
C PHE A 207 -9.17 -17.87 12.77
N ASP A 208 -8.28 -17.64 13.74
CA ASP A 208 -8.38 -16.57 14.73
C ASP A 208 -7.23 -15.55 14.61
N GLU A 209 -6.51 -15.57 13.50
CA GLU A 209 -5.47 -14.59 13.20
C GLU A 209 -5.97 -13.54 12.24
N VAL A 210 -6.04 -12.29 12.70
CA VAL A 210 -6.38 -11.17 11.83
C VAL A 210 -5.16 -10.79 10.99
N TYR A 211 -5.23 -11.09 9.69
CA TYR A 211 -4.22 -10.73 8.70
C TYR A 211 -4.70 -9.55 7.86
N ALA A 212 -4.38 -8.34 8.31
CA ALA A 212 -4.66 -7.11 7.57
C ALA A 212 -3.72 -6.95 6.37
N TYR A 213 -4.26 -6.49 5.25
CA TYR A 213 -3.51 -6.28 4.01
C TYR A 213 -3.38 -4.82 3.64
N GLY A 214 -4.44 -4.04 3.75
CA GLY A 214 -4.47 -2.65 3.29
C GLY A 214 -5.26 -1.74 4.21
N VAL A 215 -4.85 -0.47 4.23
CA VAL A 215 -5.53 0.62 4.92
C VAL A 215 -5.72 1.80 3.98
N ALA A 216 -6.84 2.51 4.11
CA ALA A 216 -7.08 3.75 3.39
C ALA A 216 -7.80 4.75 4.28
N GLU A 217 -7.30 5.98 4.35
CA GLU A 217 -7.98 7.09 5.02
C GLU A 217 -8.82 7.87 4.02
N LYS A 218 -10.05 8.18 4.41
CA LYS A 218 -10.85 9.18 3.73
C LYS A 218 -11.80 9.86 4.72
N ASN A 219 -11.68 11.18 4.84
CA ASN A 219 -12.63 12.04 5.54
C ASN A 219 -12.90 11.59 6.99
N GLY A 220 -11.84 11.25 7.74
CA GLY A 220 -11.97 10.80 9.13
C GLY A 220 -12.43 9.34 9.27
N LYS A 221 -12.39 8.56 8.19
CA LYS A 221 -12.64 7.11 8.23
C LYS A 221 -11.40 6.37 7.75
N ILE A 222 -10.95 5.38 8.52
CA ILE A 222 -9.83 4.53 8.17
C ILE A 222 -10.36 3.13 7.85
N TYR A 223 -10.41 2.81 6.57
CA TYR A 223 -10.88 1.53 6.04
C TYR A 223 -9.77 0.50 6.12
N ILE A 224 -10.10 -0.71 6.56
CA ILE A 224 -9.14 -1.80 6.80
C ILE A 224 -9.66 -3.06 6.12
N THR A 225 -8.82 -3.72 5.34
CA THR A 225 -9.13 -5.05 4.78
C THR A 225 -8.31 -6.13 5.45
N TRP A 226 -8.91 -7.30 5.68
CA TRP A 226 -8.22 -8.45 6.26
C TRP A 226 -8.81 -9.79 5.81
N SER A 227 -8.03 -10.84 5.99
CA SER A 227 -8.50 -12.24 6.02
C SER A 227 -8.30 -12.82 7.41
N MET A 228 -9.03 -13.90 7.71
CA MET A 228 -8.77 -14.70 8.90
C MET A 228 -7.81 -15.84 8.53
N SER A 229 -6.65 -15.90 9.16
CA SER A 229 -5.65 -16.96 8.96
C SER A 229 -5.60 -17.93 10.13
N GLY A 230 -4.93 -19.06 9.89
CA GLY A 230 -4.70 -20.15 10.82
C GLY A 230 -5.21 -21.48 10.25
N GLY A 231 -6.08 -22.14 11.00
CA GLY A 231 -6.64 -23.46 10.70
C GLY A 231 -5.91 -24.58 11.44
N SER A 232 -6.30 -25.83 11.14
CA SER A 232 -5.82 -27.03 11.86
C SER A 232 -4.31 -27.27 11.79
N GLY A 233 -3.62 -26.64 10.82
CA GLY A 233 -2.17 -26.70 10.70
C GLY A 233 -1.42 -25.62 11.51
N GLY A 234 -2.13 -24.79 12.28
CA GLY A 234 -1.55 -23.76 13.14
C GLY A 234 -1.34 -22.41 12.45
N HIS A 235 -0.33 -21.68 12.94
CA HIS A 235 -0.01 -20.30 12.54
C HIS A 235 0.13 -20.13 11.02
N ASP A 236 -0.64 -19.20 10.44
CA ASP A 236 -0.65 -18.83 9.01
C ASP A 236 -0.66 -20.04 8.06
N HIS A 237 -1.27 -21.15 8.50
CA HIS A 237 -1.26 -22.37 7.70
C HIS A 237 -2.15 -22.23 6.47
N SER A 238 -3.29 -21.56 6.64
CA SER A 238 -4.26 -21.23 5.62
C SER A 238 -4.99 -19.94 5.97
N SER A 239 -5.63 -19.30 4.99
CA SER A 239 -6.49 -18.14 5.22
C SER A 239 -7.85 -18.29 4.55
N LYS A 240 -8.86 -17.60 5.07
CA LYS A 240 -10.20 -17.61 4.49
C LYS A 240 -10.85 -16.24 4.48
N ASN A 241 -11.70 -16.07 3.47
CA ASN A 241 -12.56 -14.91 3.25
C ASN A 241 -11.80 -13.59 3.13
N LEU A 242 -12.51 -12.55 2.72
CA LEU A 242 -12.02 -11.18 2.72
C LEU A 242 -13.07 -10.29 3.39
N TYR A 243 -12.63 -9.47 4.33
CA TYR A 243 -13.48 -8.60 5.13
C TYR A 243 -13.04 -7.13 5.02
N LEU A 244 -13.98 -6.23 5.30
CA LEU A 244 -13.73 -4.81 5.47
C LEU A 244 -14.61 -4.19 6.56
N ALA A 245 -13.99 -3.30 7.32
CA ALA A 245 -14.60 -2.41 8.28
C ALA A 245 -13.84 -1.08 8.24
N TYR A 246 -14.36 -0.05 8.89
CA TYR A 246 -13.63 1.20 9.09
C TYR A 246 -13.73 1.68 10.52
N LEU A 247 -12.63 2.28 10.99
CA LEU A 247 -12.58 3.10 12.19
C LEU A 247 -13.09 4.50 11.84
N ASN A 248 -14.11 4.98 12.53
CA ASN A 248 -14.49 6.39 12.49
C ASN A 248 -13.62 7.16 13.51
N THR A 249 -12.80 8.09 13.05
CA THR A 249 -11.85 8.81 13.92
C THR A 249 -12.53 9.83 14.82
N ALA A 250 -13.78 10.22 14.52
CA ALA A 250 -14.54 11.17 15.32
C ALA A 250 -15.05 10.60 16.65
N ASP A 251 -15.51 9.35 16.65
CA ASP A 251 -16.05 8.67 17.85
C ASP A 251 -15.19 7.49 18.33
N GLY A 252 -14.22 7.04 17.51
CA GLY A 252 -13.34 5.91 17.83
C GLY A 252 -13.98 4.54 17.68
N ALA A 253 -15.18 4.44 17.09
CA ALA A 253 -15.89 3.19 16.90
C ALA A 253 -15.62 2.56 15.52
N MET A 254 -15.79 1.24 15.46
CA MET A 254 -15.72 0.42 14.26
C MET A 254 -17.10 0.31 13.61
N TYR A 255 -17.10 0.33 12.28
CA TYR A 255 -18.30 0.23 11.46
C TYR A 255 -18.05 -0.72 10.29
N ASN A 256 -19.06 -1.47 9.89
CA ASN A 256 -19.02 -2.13 8.60
C ASN A 256 -19.21 -1.12 7.45
N VAL A 257 -19.03 -1.56 6.21
CA VAL A 257 -19.16 -0.69 5.03
C VAL A 257 -20.54 -0.05 4.86
N ALA A 258 -21.60 -0.69 5.38
CA ALA A 258 -22.97 -0.17 5.37
C ALA A 258 -23.23 0.90 6.43
N GLY A 259 -22.28 1.17 7.34
CA GLY A 259 -22.42 2.13 8.43
C GLY A 259 -23.09 1.57 9.69
N THR A 260 -23.28 0.26 9.79
CA THR A 260 -23.68 -0.40 11.04
C THR A 260 -22.48 -0.44 11.99
N THR A 261 -22.66 0.02 13.22
CA THR A 261 -21.60 -0.01 14.24
C THR A 261 -21.36 -1.42 14.76
N ALA A 262 -20.09 -1.76 14.97
CA ALA A 262 -19.62 -2.93 15.72
C ALA A 262 -19.16 -2.53 17.15
N GLY A 263 -19.45 -1.30 17.60
CA GLY A 263 -18.88 -0.74 18.83
C GLY A 263 -17.38 -0.46 18.67
N ASN A 264 -16.59 -0.73 19.71
CA ASN A 264 -15.14 -0.40 19.70
C ASN A 264 -14.28 -1.46 18.98
N VAL A 265 -14.80 -2.67 18.78
CA VAL A 265 -14.04 -3.81 18.24
C VAL A 265 -14.96 -4.67 17.38
N VAL A 266 -14.49 -5.04 16.19
CA VAL A 266 -15.14 -6.07 15.37
C VAL A 266 -14.85 -7.43 16.01
N ASN A 267 -15.89 -8.08 16.50
CA ASN A 267 -15.81 -9.43 17.07
C ASN A 267 -16.40 -10.48 16.11
N THR A 268 -16.41 -11.74 16.53
CA THR A 268 -16.91 -12.88 15.72
C THR A 268 -18.34 -12.69 15.23
N SER A 269 -19.22 -12.09 16.04
CA SER A 269 -20.62 -11.85 15.65
C SER A 269 -20.77 -10.75 14.59
N ASP A 270 -19.77 -9.88 14.43
CA ASP A 270 -19.78 -8.78 13.45
C ASP A 270 -19.22 -9.18 12.08
N LEU A 271 -18.47 -10.30 12.00
CA LEU A 271 -17.75 -10.71 10.79
C LEU A 271 -18.65 -10.84 9.55
N ALA A 272 -19.87 -11.38 9.73
CA ALA A 272 -20.82 -11.52 8.63
C ALA A 272 -21.20 -10.16 8.02
N GLY A 273 -21.32 -9.13 8.85
CA GLY A 273 -21.58 -7.75 8.41
C GLY A 273 -20.38 -7.08 7.74
N CYS A 274 -19.17 -7.61 7.92
CA CYS A 274 -17.92 -7.10 7.35
C CYS A 274 -17.48 -7.86 6.10
N LEU A 275 -18.16 -8.95 5.74
CA LEU A 275 -17.75 -9.84 4.65
C LEU A 275 -17.83 -9.11 3.29
N ILE A 276 -16.73 -9.20 2.52
CA ILE A 276 -16.68 -8.79 1.12
C ILE A 276 -16.99 -9.99 0.25
N THR A 277 -16.17 -11.04 0.35
CA THR A 277 -16.34 -12.28 -0.40
C THR A 277 -15.95 -13.47 0.43
N GLU A 278 -16.67 -14.56 0.23
CA GLU A 278 -16.25 -15.88 0.67
C GLU A 278 -15.07 -16.35 -0.19
N ALA A 279 -14.10 -16.99 0.44
CA ALA A 279 -12.93 -17.55 -0.20
C ALA A 279 -12.37 -18.64 0.71
N GLU A 280 -12.74 -19.89 0.45
CA GLU A 280 -12.34 -21.03 1.27
C GLU A 280 -10.98 -21.59 0.82
N PRO A 281 -10.07 -21.91 1.76
CA PRO A 281 -8.78 -22.48 1.44
C PRO A 281 -8.87 -23.97 1.12
N LEU A 282 -8.03 -24.43 0.19
CA LEU A 282 -7.75 -25.86 0.01
C LEU A 282 -6.71 -26.30 1.04
N THR A 283 -7.14 -26.52 2.28
CA THR A 283 -6.25 -26.81 3.44
C THR A 283 -5.35 -28.04 3.28
N THR A 284 -5.69 -28.96 2.37
CA THR A 284 -4.89 -30.15 2.06
C THR A 284 -3.80 -29.92 1.01
N SER A 285 -3.78 -28.76 0.34
CA SER A 285 -2.77 -28.46 -0.69
C SER A 285 -1.43 -28.06 -0.07
N ASN A 286 -0.35 -28.52 -0.68
CA ASN A 286 1.01 -28.08 -0.33
C ASN A 286 1.39 -26.75 -1.01
N VAL A 287 0.57 -26.24 -1.92
CA VAL A 287 0.79 -24.96 -2.59
C VAL A 287 0.27 -23.85 -1.69
N TYR A 288 1.12 -22.89 -1.31
CA TYR A 288 0.76 -21.79 -0.41
C TYR A 288 -0.49 -21.03 -0.88
N ASN A 289 -0.55 -20.70 -2.17
CA ASN A 289 -1.64 -19.95 -2.78
C ASN A 289 -2.98 -20.69 -2.80
N ASP A 290 -2.98 -22.03 -2.75
CA ASP A 290 -4.21 -22.81 -2.67
C ASP A 290 -4.80 -22.76 -1.26
N ARG A 291 -3.92 -22.62 -0.25
CA ARG A 291 -4.29 -22.43 1.16
C ARG A 291 -4.58 -20.98 1.50
N HIS A 292 -4.24 -20.03 0.62
CA HIS A 292 -4.41 -18.60 0.82
C HIS A 292 -5.12 -18.02 -0.42
N PRO A 293 -6.44 -18.22 -0.54
CA PRO A 293 -7.20 -17.88 -1.74
C PRO A 293 -7.24 -16.37 -2.01
N ILE A 294 -6.84 -15.53 -1.06
CA ILE A 294 -6.66 -14.08 -1.23
C ILE A 294 -5.16 -13.75 -1.12
N SER A 295 -4.57 -13.20 -2.19
CA SER A 295 -3.13 -12.95 -2.30
C SER A 295 -2.67 -11.56 -1.85
N ASN A 296 -3.62 -10.64 -1.62
CA ASN A 296 -3.50 -9.31 -0.98
C ASN A 296 -4.83 -8.58 -1.19
N SER A 297 -5.03 -7.45 -0.49
CA SER A 297 -6.12 -6.51 -0.78
C SER A 297 -5.76 -5.08 -0.41
N ALA A 298 -6.45 -4.11 -1.00
CA ALA A 298 -6.37 -2.71 -0.61
C ALA A 298 -7.74 -2.04 -0.75
N PRO A 299 -8.22 -1.32 0.28
CA PRO A 299 -9.42 -0.50 0.17
C PRO A 299 -9.10 0.85 -0.49
N SER A 300 -10.11 1.46 -1.11
CA SER A 300 -10.08 2.87 -1.52
C SER A 300 -11.49 3.44 -1.54
N VAL A 301 -11.61 4.76 -1.70
CA VAL A 301 -12.90 5.46 -1.68
C VAL A 301 -13.01 6.41 -2.86
N ALA A 302 -14.11 6.29 -3.61
CA ALA A 302 -14.46 7.16 -4.72
C ALA A 302 -14.75 8.59 -4.26
N GLY A 303 -14.73 9.54 -5.20
CA GLY A 303 -15.08 10.93 -4.93
C GLY A 303 -16.54 11.11 -4.46
N ASP A 304 -17.43 10.20 -4.84
CA ASP A 304 -18.83 10.14 -4.40
C ASP A 304 -19.04 9.38 -3.07
N GLY A 305 -17.95 8.88 -2.46
CA GLY A 305 -18.00 8.11 -1.22
C GLY A 305 -18.18 6.60 -1.41
N THR A 306 -18.31 6.10 -2.64
CA THR A 306 -18.36 4.66 -2.92
C THR A 306 -17.07 3.98 -2.45
N VAL A 307 -17.21 2.96 -1.59
CA VAL A 307 -16.08 2.17 -1.11
C VAL A 307 -15.78 1.08 -2.12
N VAL A 308 -14.49 0.93 -2.46
CA VAL A 308 -14.00 -0.09 -3.38
C VAL A 308 -12.85 -0.89 -2.75
N VAL A 309 -12.67 -2.13 -3.17
CA VAL A 309 -11.59 -3.00 -2.72
C VAL A 309 -11.00 -3.75 -3.89
N GLY A 310 -9.70 -3.57 -4.11
CA GLY A 310 -8.92 -4.33 -5.07
C GLY A 310 -8.29 -5.53 -4.38
N PHE A 311 -8.30 -6.69 -5.03
CA PHE A 311 -7.71 -7.90 -4.46
C PHE A 311 -7.40 -8.94 -5.53
N GLY A 312 -6.48 -9.85 -5.20
CA GLY A 312 -6.21 -11.03 -5.99
C GLY A 312 -6.91 -12.23 -5.39
N GLN A 313 -7.56 -13.04 -6.22
CA GLN A 313 -8.29 -14.23 -5.81
C GLN A 313 -7.77 -15.46 -6.56
N GLN A 314 -7.62 -16.56 -5.83
CA GLN A 314 -7.14 -17.86 -6.30
C GLN A 314 -8.07 -18.95 -5.79
N ASN A 315 -8.30 -19.96 -6.62
CA ASN A 315 -8.71 -21.31 -6.19
C ASN A 315 -9.93 -21.42 -5.26
N THR A 316 -10.95 -20.58 -5.44
CA THR A 316 -12.15 -20.66 -4.59
C THR A 316 -13.04 -21.87 -4.87
N ASP A 317 -12.80 -22.62 -5.95
CA ASP A 317 -13.58 -23.79 -6.38
C ASP A 317 -12.69 -24.98 -6.78
N GLY A 318 -11.38 -24.93 -6.49
CA GLY A 318 -10.41 -25.94 -6.92
C GLY A 318 -10.10 -25.95 -8.42
N SER A 319 -10.60 -24.99 -9.20
CA SER A 319 -10.42 -24.94 -10.66
C SER A 319 -9.05 -24.47 -11.15
N GLY A 320 -8.17 -23.98 -10.26
CA GLY A 320 -6.95 -23.30 -10.68
C GLY A 320 -7.14 -21.83 -11.06
N THR A 321 -8.37 -21.28 -10.95
CA THR A 321 -8.68 -19.92 -11.43
C THR A 321 -7.91 -18.86 -10.63
N LYS A 322 -7.26 -17.94 -11.36
CA LYS A 322 -6.51 -16.80 -10.84
C LYS A 322 -7.12 -15.53 -11.41
N THR A 323 -7.58 -14.63 -10.54
CA THR A 323 -8.20 -13.38 -10.98
C THR A 323 -7.71 -12.20 -10.16
N ILE A 324 -7.64 -11.04 -10.80
CA ILE A 324 -7.62 -9.74 -10.13
C ILE A 324 -9.03 -9.19 -10.17
N LYS A 325 -9.54 -8.74 -9.03
CA LYS A 325 -10.91 -8.25 -8.88
C LYS A 325 -10.94 -6.85 -8.29
N LEU A 326 -11.99 -6.12 -8.66
CA LEU A 326 -12.44 -4.90 -7.99
C LEU A 326 -13.84 -5.18 -7.43
N ALA A 327 -13.99 -5.12 -6.11
CA ALA A 327 -15.28 -5.06 -5.44
C ALA A 327 -15.69 -3.60 -5.21
N SER A 328 -16.96 -3.27 -5.41
CA SER A 328 -17.54 -1.95 -5.11
C SER A 328 -18.80 -2.12 -4.28
N PHE A 329 -18.94 -1.35 -3.20
CA PHE A 329 -20.13 -1.40 -2.35
C PHE A 329 -21.17 -0.39 -2.84
N LEU A 330 -22.24 -0.89 -3.45
CA LEU A 330 -23.29 -0.09 -4.10
C LEU A 330 -24.66 -0.56 -3.61
N ASN A 331 -25.53 0.38 -3.24
CA ASN A 331 -26.91 0.08 -2.83
C ASN A 331 -27.03 -0.99 -1.74
N GLY A 332 -26.08 -1.02 -0.79
CA GLY A 332 -26.08 -1.97 0.32
C GLY A 332 -25.50 -3.36 -0.01
N VAL A 333 -24.95 -3.58 -1.21
CA VAL A 333 -24.39 -4.87 -1.63
C VAL A 333 -23.04 -4.73 -2.32
N TRP A 334 -22.21 -5.77 -2.25
CA TRP A 334 -20.95 -5.85 -3.00
C TRP A 334 -21.21 -6.28 -4.45
N SER A 335 -20.64 -5.53 -5.40
CA SER A 335 -20.60 -5.86 -6.83
C SER A 335 -19.14 -6.10 -7.25
N PHE A 336 -18.90 -7.11 -8.09
CA PHE A 336 -17.56 -7.54 -8.48
C PHE A 336 -17.32 -7.36 -9.97
N LYS A 337 -16.12 -6.87 -10.32
CA LYS A 337 -15.62 -6.81 -11.69
C LYS A 337 -14.26 -7.48 -11.77
N THR A 338 -14.07 -8.29 -12.81
CA THR A 338 -12.77 -8.92 -13.10
C THR A 338 -11.90 -7.95 -13.87
N VAL A 339 -10.72 -7.67 -13.33
CA VAL A 339 -9.69 -6.80 -13.90
C VAL A 339 -8.78 -7.61 -14.82
N ASP A 340 -8.48 -8.85 -14.42
CA ASP A 340 -7.62 -9.77 -15.14
C ASP A 340 -7.97 -11.23 -14.78
N THR A 341 -7.88 -12.13 -15.75
CA THR A 341 -8.21 -13.57 -15.62
C THR A 341 -6.98 -14.49 -15.68
N ALA A 342 -5.78 -13.95 -15.88
CA ALA A 342 -4.54 -14.71 -15.95
C ALA A 342 -3.62 -14.47 -14.74
N ALA A 343 -3.91 -13.44 -13.95
CA ALA A 343 -3.14 -13.01 -12.80
C ALA A 343 -3.94 -13.08 -11.51
N SER A 344 -3.23 -13.31 -10.40
CA SER A 344 -3.74 -13.15 -9.04
C SER A 344 -2.76 -12.40 -8.15
N GLY A 345 -1.59 -11.98 -8.63
CA GLY A 345 -0.63 -11.21 -7.82
C GLY A 345 -1.06 -9.76 -7.64
N PHE A 346 -2.10 -9.49 -6.85
CA PHE A 346 -2.52 -8.12 -6.56
C PHE A 346 -1.45 -7.38 -5.75
N MET A 347 -1.18 -6.14 -6.17
CA MET A 347 -0.10 -5.33 -5.60
C MET A 347 -0.64 -4.09 -4.90
N ASP A 348 -1.55 -3.34 -5.55
CA ASP A 348 -2.10 -2.11 -4.97
C ASP A 348 -3.36 -1.60 -5.71
N LEU A 349 -4.14 -0.76 -5.04
CA LEU A 349 -5.29 -0.01 -5.58
C LEU A 349 -5.27 1.42 -5.05
N VAL A 350 -5.54 2.37 -5.92
CA VAL A 350 -5.59 3.78 -5.52
C VAL A 350 -6.61 4.58 -6.32
N LYS A 351 -7.27 5.52 -5.65
CA LYS A 351 -8.06 6.56 -6.32
C LYS A 351 -7.13 7.44 -7.16
N SER A 352 -7.38 7.53 -8.46
CA SER A 352 -6.55 8.29 -9.40
C SER A 352 -7.37 9.40 -10.07
N GLY A 353 -6.71 10.50 -10.45
CA GLY A 353 -7.34 11.62 -11.16
C GLY A 353 -8.50 12.31 -10.41
N SER A 354 -9.16 13.24 -11.11
CA SER A 354 -10.25 14.06 -10.59
C SER A 354 -11.64 13.45 -10.78
N GLY A 355 -11.79 12.45 -11.66
CA GLY A 355 -13.08 11.79 -11.90
C GLY A 355 -13.57 11.06 -10.65
N ALA A 356 -14.88 11.06 -10.37
CA ALA A 356 -15.44 10.49 -9.14
C ALA A 356 -15.08 9.00 -8.96
N GLN A 357 -15.07 8.22 -10.03
CA GLN A 357 -14.90 6.76 -10.00
C GLN A 357 -13.64 6.30 -10.73
N GLN A 358 -12.63 7.16 -10.80
CA GLN A 358 -11.37 6.86 -11.46
C GLN A 358 -10.38 6.18 -10.50
N PHE A 359 -9.94 4.97 -10.84
CA PHE A 359 -9.04 4.14 -10.02
C PHE A 359 -7.98 3.46 -10.87
N ASP A 360 -6.78 3.33 -10.32
CA ASP A 360 -5.69 2.54 -10.90
C ASP A 360 -5.46 1.29 -10.04
N ILE A 361 -5.34 0.14 -10.68
CA ILE A 361 -5.01 -1.15 -10.04
C ILE A 361 -3.68 -1.63 -10.56
N LEU A 362 -2.82 -2.03 -9.62
CA LEU A 362 -1.51 -2.58 -9.87
C LEU A 362 -1.49 -4.07 -9.54
N PHE A 363 -0.95 -4.88 -10.44
CA PHE A 363 -0.82 -6.32 -10.23
C PHE A 363 0.35 -6.90 -11.02
N SER A 364 0.77 -8.10 -10.67
CA SER A 364 1.79 -8.85 -11.36
C SER A 364 1.24 -10.05 -12.12
N SER A 365 2.00 -10.52 -13.11
CA SER A 365 1.76 -11.82 -13.73
C SER A 365 1.79 -12.95 -12.71
N SER A 366 1.28 -14.12 -13.09
CA SER A 366 1.31 -15.32 -12.23
C SER A 366 2.72 -15.79 -11.84
N THR A 367 3.73 -15.40 -12.60
CA THR A 367 5.17 -15.64 -12.33
C THR A 367 5.83 -14.45 -11.62
N ALA A 368 5.10 -13.37 -11.36
CA ALA A 368 5.59 -12.13 -10.76
C ALA A 368 6.78 -11.48 -11.52
N THR A 369 6.90 -11.72 -12.83
CA THR A 369 7.96 -11.17 -13.69
C THR A 369 7.52 -9.98 -14.54
N VAL A 370 6.21 -9.75 -14.64
CA VAL A 370 5.60 -8.64 -15.36
C VAL A 370 4.74 -7.83 -14.39
N LEU A 371 4.89 -6.52 -14.41
CA LEU A 371 4.07 -5.56 -13.66
C LEU A 371 3.09 -4.89 -14.62
N THR A 372 1.81 -4.88 -14.26
CA THR A 372 0.74 -4.29 -15.05
C THR A 372 -0.06 -3.31 -14.22
N SER A 373 -0.41 -2.17 -14.82
CA SER A 373 -1.37 -1.23 -14.26
C SER A 373 -2.54 -1.01 -15.21
N LYS A 374 -3.75 -1.12 -14.69
CA LYS A 374 -5.00 -0.83 -15.41
C LYS A 374 -5.78 0.24 -14.70
N GLN A 375 -6.47 1.08 -15.45
CA GLN A 375 -7.35 2.12 -14.95
C GLN A 375 -8.80 1.82 -15.31
N THR A 376 -9.70 2.22 -14.43
CA THR A 376 -11.13 2.33 -14.70
C THR A 376 -11.62 3.72 -14.34
N THR A 377 -12.70 4.18 -14.97
CA THR A 377 -13.43 5.42 -14.66
C THR A 377 -14.90 5.17 -14.30
N ASP A 378 -15.31 3.90 -14.25
CA ASP A 378 -16.70 3.44 -14.12
C ASP A 378 -16.82 2.21 -13.22
N LEU A 379 -16.00 2.16 -12.16
CA LEU A 379 -15.99 1.08 -11.15
C LEU A 379 -15.75 -0.32 -11.74
N GLY A 380 -14.92 -0.39 -12.78
CA GLY A 380 -14.50 -1.62 -13.44
C GLY A 380 -15.46 -2.10 -14.52
N GLY A 381 -16.36 -1.25 -15.02
CA GLY A 381 -17.15 -1.52 -16.22
C GLY A 381 -16.26 -1.63 -17.46
N ASN A 382 -15.28 -0.72 -17.56
CA ASN A 382 -14.26 -0.69 -18.59
C ASN A 382 -12.86 -0.57 -17.97
N TRP A 383 -11.88 -1.18 -18.63
CA TRP A 383 -10.47 -1.15 -18.23
C TRP A 383 -9.58 -0.65 -19.35
N THR A 384 -8.76 0.35 -19.04
CA THR A 384 -7.69 0.84 -19.91
C THR A 384 -6.35 0.38 -19.36
N ASN A 385 -5.53 -0.27 -20.19
CA ASN A 385 -4.15 -0.60 -19.81
C ASN A 385 -3.34 0.69 -19.78
N LEU A 386 -2.79 1.06 -18.62
CA LEU A 386 -1.87 2.19 -18.50
C LEU A 386 -0.49 1.77 -18.98
N TYR A 387 0.04 0.68 -18.41
CA TYR A 387 1.34 0.14 -18.77
C TYR A 387 1.49 -1.33 -18.41
N THR A 388 2.43 -1.99 -19.09
CA THR A 388 2.86 -3.35 -18.82
C THR A 388 4.37 -3.40 -19.00
N PHE A 389 5.09 -3.78 -17.95
CA PHE A 389 6.55 -3.78 -17.94
C PHE A 389 7.11 -5.12 -17.48
N ASN A 390 8.20 -5.55 -18.11
CA ASN A 390 9.07 -6.56 -17.53
C ASN A 390 9.79 -5.95 -16.33
N VAL A 391 9.79 -6.66 -15.20
CA VAL A 391 10.47 -6.21 -13.98
C VAL A 391 12.00 -6.28 -14.20
N PRO A 392 12.76 -5.23 -13.83
CA PRO A 392 14.21 -5.19 -14.05
C PRO A 392 14.95 -6.04 -13.00
N PHE A 393 14.97 -7.35 -13.20
CA PHE A 393 15.71 -8.28 -12.35
C PHE A 393 17.23 -8.13 -12.53
N SER A 394 17.97 -8.31 -11.43
CA SER A 394 19.43 -8.36 -11.38
C SER A 394 19.86 -9.24 -10.20
N SER A 395 21.17 -9.47 -10.06
CA SER A 395 21.74 -10.14 -8.88
C SER A 395 21.08 -11.47 -8.53
N ASN A 396 20.68 -12.26 -9.54
CA ASN A 396 19.92 -13.53 -9.43
C ASN A 396 18.44 -13.46 -9.00
N ALA A 397 17.87 -12.26 -8.87
CA ALA A 397 16.45 -12.11 -8.56
C ALA A 397 15.56 -12.77 -9.63
N ASP A 398 14.47 -13.40 -9.19
CA ASP A 398 13.53 -14.16 -10.03
C ASP A 398 12.07 -13.77 -9.82
N THR A 399 11.77 -12.94 -8.82
CA THR A 399 10.40 -12.55 -8.49
C THR A 399 10.31 -11.13 -7.92
N MET A 400 9.17 -10.51 -8.14
CA MET A 400 8.78 -9.26 -7.50
C MET A 400 7.93 -9.57 -6.26
N VAL A 401 8.30 -8.99 -5.12
CA VAL A 401 7.63 -9.27 -3.84
C VAL A 401 6.50 -8.28 -3.56
N TYR A 402 6.76 -7.02 -3.86
CA TYR A 402 5.83 -5.93 -3.66
C TYR A 402 6.04 -4.89 -4.75
N ALA A 403 4.97 -4.17 -5.04
CA ALA A 403 5.00 -2.90 -5.75
C ALA A 403 3.83 -2.07 -5.22
N ASN A 404 4.06 -0.81 -4.84
CA ASN A 404 2.99 0.05 -4.36
C ASN A 404 3.00 1.37 -5.12
N PHE A 405 1.82 1.95 -5.27
CA PHE A 405 1.71 3.33 -5.69
C PHE A 405 2.32 4.25 -4.63
N ILE A 406 2.93 5.33 -5.10
CA ILE A 406 3.39 6.42 -4.23
C ILE A 406 2.17 7.20 -3.74
N GLU A 407 2.12 7.49 -2.43
CA GLU A 407 1.08 8.35 -1.86
C GLU A 407 1.18 9.76 -2.47
N ASN A 408 0.06 10.36 -2.86
CA ASN A 408 0.01 11.67 -3.52
C ASN A 408 0.86 11.78 -4.82
N ARG A 409 1.16 10.65 -5.47
CA ARG A 409 2.09 10.51 -6.61
C ARG A 409 2.06 11.62 -7.65
N GLN A 410 3.26 11.96 -8.13
CA GLN A 410 3.53 12.77 -9.33
C GLN A 410 4.29 11.91 -10.36
N THR A 411 5.43 12.39 -10.88
CA THR A 411 6.30 11.68 -11.83
C THR A 411 6.59 10.24 -11.40
N VAL A 412 6.98 10.01 -10.14
CA VAL A 412 7.18 8.65 -9.62
C VAL A 412 5.82 8.06 -9.26
N ARG A 413 5.41 7.02 -10.00
CA ARG A 413 4.10 6.38 -9.88
C ARG A 413 4.11 5.22 -8.91
N VAL A 414 5.11 4.34 -9.04
CA VAL A 414 5.23 3.07 -8.30
C VAL A 414 6.66 2.87 -7.84
N VAL A 415 6.82 2.22 -6.69
CA VAL A 415 8.09 1.63 -6.24
C VAL A 415 7.86 0.16 -5.88
N GLY A 416 8.80 -0.70 -6.24
CA GLY A 416 8.76 -2.11 -5.90
C GLY A 416 10.14 -2.71 -5.69
N GLY A 417 10.16 -3.92 -5.13
CA GLY A 417 11.38 -4.66 -4.84
C GLY A 417 11.40 -6.03 -5.50
N THR A 418 12.59 -6.45 -5.93
CA THR A 418 12.84 -7.80 -6.44
C THR A 418 13.58 -8.64 -5.42
N ILE A 419 13.50 -9.97 -5.53
CA ILE A 419 14.28 -10.92 -4.74
C ILE A 419 14.58 -12.18 -5.56
N ASN A 420 15.40 -13.05 -4.99
CA ASN A 420 15.38 -14.46 -5.30
C ASN A 420 14.46 -15.23 -4.35
N THR A 421 13.53 -16.00 -4.90
CA THR A 421 12.54 -16.75 -4.15
C THR A 421 13.18 -17.77 -3.22
N SER A 422 14.20 -18.52 -3.65
CA SER A 422 14.81 -19.58 -2.82
C SER A 422 15.69 -19.04 -1.69
N GLU A 423 16.15 -17.79 -1.80
CA GLU A 423 17.00 -17.13 -0.80
C GLU A 423 16.21 -16.19 0.14
N ARG A 424 14.92 -16.02 -0.12
CA ARG A 424 14.01 -15.20 0.70
C ARG A 424 14.03 -15.77 2.13
N GLN A 425 14.24 -14.91 3.12
CA GLN A 425 14.38 -15.24 4.55
C GLN A 425 15.76 -15.70 5.03
N THR A 426 16.70 -15.99 4.13
CA THR A 426 18.06 -16.42 4.50
C THR A 426 19.15 -15.45 4.08
N ASP A 427 18.88 -14.60 3.08
CA ASP A 427 19.82 -13.61 2.59
C ASP A 427 19.33 -12.18 2.89
N TYR A 428 20.07 -11.48 3.74
CA TYR A 428 19.87 -10.07 4.05
C TYR A 428 21.12 -9.26 3.72
N THR A 429 21.91 -9.66 2.71
CA THR A 429 23.14 -8.95 2.31
C THR A 429 22.88 -7.63 1.59
N GLY A 430 21.63 -7.40 1.16
CA GLY A 430 21.23 -6.20 0.46
C GLY A 430 21.77 -6.17 -0.97
N LYS A 431 21.38 -7.14 -1.80
CA LYS A 431 21.89 -7.30 -3.17
C LYS A 431 20.83 -7.13 -4.27
N TRP A 432 19.57 -7.00 -3.88
CA TRP A 432 18.46 -6.98 -4.82
C TRP A 432 18.06 -5.57 -5.24
N ASN A 433 17.32 -5.47 -6.34
CA ASN A 433 16.90 -4.19 -6.88
C ASN A 433 15.67 -3.63 -6.14
N ILE A 434 15.69 -2.32 -5.93
CA ILE A 434 14.49 -1.51 -5.91
C ILE A 434 14.33 -0.90 -7.29
N PHE A 435 13.10 -0.88 -7.80
CA PHE A 435 12.77 -0.22 -9.06
C PHE A 435 11.66 0.81 -8.86
N GLY A 436 11.56 1.74 -9.82
CA GLY A 436 10.50 2.74 -9.90
C GLY A 436 9.85 2.76 -11.27
N VAL A 437 8.56 3.08 -11.30
CA VAL A 437 7.84 3.47 -12.53
C VAL A 437 7.69 4.98 -12.54
N LEU A 438 8.16 5.63 -13.61
CA LEU A 438 8.10 7.07 -13.81
C LEU A 438 7.18 7.40 -14.98
N GLN A 439 6.45 8.52 -14.92
CA GLN A 439 5.68 9.08 -16.04
C GLN A 439 6.42 10.24 -16.71
#